data_AF-A0A1V1UK63-F1
#
_entry.id   AF-A0A1V1UK63-F1
#
_cell.length_a   1.000
_cell.length_b   1.000
_cell.length_c   1.000
_cell.angle_alpha   90.00
_cell.angle_beta   90.00
_cell.angle_gamma   90.00
#
_symmetry.space_group_name_H-M   'P 1'
#
loop_
_entity.id
_entity.type
_entity.pdbx_description
1 polymer ?
#
loop_
_entity_poly.entity_id
_entity_poly.type
_entity_poly.pdbx_seq_one_letter_code
_entity_poly.pdbx_strand_id
1 'polypeptide(L)'
;MTLNITLTGADVLWPDGPEVRDLTIADGRVTDAPTDRSVDLSGYMILPGIVDIHGDGFERHLAPRRGAMKDVDQGLIAAEAELAANGITTATLAQFYSWEGGMRGPEFAEKVFVGLATIRPQVDTDLLVQLRFEIPMLEDYAAVEEMIARHAIPYVVFNDHLPHEELAKGKRPPRLTGQALRIGRNPEKHLAFMQDLHAHMPEVEIALDGLSARLIAAGVRLGSHDEATAADRARNRARGIRIAEFPETLAAAEDARTGGDSVIMGAPNLVRGGSHKGNASALEMAAMGLIDALASDYHYPSLKRAAFLLAGGGVCDLASAWRLISLGPARILGLEDRGEFRPGLRADLTVIDPASRRIVATMAGGRISYMTGAVAARFIN
;
A
#
# COMPACT_ATOMS: atom_id res chain seq x y z
N MET A 1 15.19 0.59 20.26
CA MET A 1 14.97 -0.29 21.43
C MET A 1 13.48 -0.45 21.62
N THR A 2 12.98 -1.64 21.96
CA THR A 2 11.55 -1.87 22.25
C THR A 2 11.21 -1.36 23.65
N LEU A 3 10.02 -0.79 23.80
CA LEU A 3 9.51 -0.31 25.09
C LEU A 3 8.77 -1.41 25.84
N ASN A 4 8.92 -1.38 27.17
CA ASN A 4 8.14 -2.17 28.13
C ASN A 4 7.32 -1.15 28.95
N ILE A 5 6.03 -1.03 28.65
CA ILE A 5 5.18 0.04 29.16
C ILE A 5 3.69 -0.35 29.17
N THR A 6 2.96 0.10 30.19
CA THR A 6 1.50 0.07 30.23
C THR A 6 0.96 1.46 29.86
N LEU A 7 0.11 1.52 28.83
CA LEU A 7 -0.59 2.73 28.41
C LEU A 7 -1.97 2.76 29.07
N THR A 8 -2.24 3.76 29.91
CA THR A 8 -3.45 3.81 30.75
C THR A 8 -4.39 4.94 30.34
N GLY A 9 -5.68 4.84 30.68
CA GLY A 9 -6.65 5.94 30.61
C GLY A 9 -7.11 6.39 29.21
N ALA A 10 -6.52 5.89 28.13
CA ALA A 10 -6.98 6.15 26.77
C ALA A 10 -8.21 5.32 26.37
N ASP A 11 -8.93 5.78 25.36
CA ASP A 11 -9.93 4.98 24.64
C ASP A 11 -9.21 4.07 23.63
N VAL A 12 -9.21 2.76 23.84
CA VAL A 12 -8.45 1.81 23.04
C VAL A 12 -9.41 1.04 22.13
N LEU A 13 -9.10 1.02 20.82
CA LEU A 13 -9.86 0.24 19.84
C LEU A 13 -9.45 -1.22 19.86
N TRP A 14 -10.18 -2.04 20.62
CA TRP A 14 -10.01 -3.48 20.70
C TRP A 14 -10.74 -4.20 19.56
N PRO A 15 -10.49 -5.51 19.34
CA PRO A 15 -11.21 -6.30 18.34
C PRO A 15 -12.75 -6.25 18.49
N ASP A 16 -13.23 -6.14 19.73
CA ASP A 16 -14.66 -6.11 20.06
C ASP A 16 -15.26 -4.69 20.12
N GLY A 17 -14.44 -3.65 19.94
CA GLY A 17 -14.86 -2.26 19.94
C GLY A 17 -14.00 -1.33 20.82
N PRO A 18 -14.31 -0.02 20.83
CA PRO A 18 -13.64 0.96 21.69
C PRO A 18 -13.98 0.76 23.17
N GLU A 19 -12.96 0.70 24.01
CA GLU A 19 -13.08 0.57 25.47
C GLU A 19 -11.94 1.31 26.18
N VAL A 20 -12.24 1.97 27.30
CA VAL A 20 -11.20 2.53 28.19
C VAL A 20 -10.61 1.39 29.01
N ARG A 21 -9.56 0.78 28.47
CA ARG A 21 -8.85 -0.33 29.09
C ARG A 21 -7.35 -0.20 28.80
N ASP A 22 -6.54 -0.52 29.80
CA ASP A 22 -5.09 -0.43 29.68
C ASP A 22 -4.55 -1.33 28.56
N LEU A 23 -3.57 -0.82 27.83
CA LEU A 23 -2.82 -1.57 26.82
C LEU A 23 -1.38 -1.71 27.30
N THR A 24 -0.96 -2.94 27.60
CA THR A 24 0.45 -3.20 27.94
C THR A 24 1.21 -3.77 26.76
N ILE A 25 2.43 -3.26 26.59
CA ILE A 25 3.39 -3.76 25.61
C ILE A 25 4.70 -4.11 26.30
N ALA A 26 5.31 -5.20 25.85
CA ALA A 26 6.64 -5.62 26.29
C ALA A 26 7.34 -6.39 25.16
N ASP A 27 8.65 -6.16 25.00
CA ASP A 27 9.50 -6.84 24.01
C ASP A 27 8.95 -6.79 22.58
N GLY A 28 8.33 -5.66 22.25
CA GLY A 28 7.73 -5.41 20.94
C GLY A 28 6.39 -6.11 20.69
N ARG A 29 5.74 -6.65 21.73
CA ARG A 29 4.45 -7.34 21.65
C ARG A 29 3.43 -6.80 22.64
N VAL A 30 2.16 -6.97 22.33
CA VAL A 30 1.04 -6.75 23.26
C VAL A 30 1.04 -7.87 24.30
N THR A 31 0.78 -7.55 25.57
CA THR A 31 0.74 -8.49 26.69
C THR A 31 -0.36 -8.13 27.69
N ASP A 32 -0.83 -9.10 28.45
CA ASP A 32 -1.77 -8.89 29.56
C ASP A 32 -1.05 -8.59 30.89
N ALA A 33 0.25 -8.83 30.96
CA ALA A 33 1.05 -8.61 32.16
C ALA A 33 1.47 -7.14 32.24
N PRO A 34 1.02 -6.37 33.25
CA PRO A 34 1.41 -4.98 33.40
C PRO A 34 2.93 -4.85 33.62
N THR A 35 3.50 -3.74 33.17
CA THR A 35 4.91 -3.39 33.43
C THR A 35 5.04 -2.35 34.53
N ASP A 36 6.22 -2.22 35.14
CA ASP A 36 6.50 -1.22 36.18
C ASP A 36 6.38 0.23 35.70
N ARG A 37 6.50 0.46 34.38
CA ARG A 37 6.35 1.77 33.76
C ARG A 37 4.94 1.94 33.21
N SER A 38 4.27 3.01 33.60
CA SER A 38 2.96 3.40 33.07
C SER A 38 2.99 4.80 32.46
N VAL A 39 2.28 5.01 31.35
CA VAL A 39 2.06 6.35 30.78
C VAL A 39 0.56 6.58 30.62
N ASP A 40 0.08 7.63 31.29
CA ASP A 40 -1.31 8.05 31.21
C ASP A 40 -1.59 8.74 29.88
N LEU A 41 -2.44 8.15 29.05
CA LEU A 41 -2.93 8.68 27.79
C LEU A 41 -4.40 9.10 27.86
N SER A 42 -4.89 9.43 29.06
CA SER A 42 -6.21 10.05 29.26
C SER A 42 -6.45 11.21 28.29
N GLY A 43 -7.63 11.15 27.64
CA GLY A 43 -8.06 12.10 26.61
C GLY A 43 -7.61 11.78 25.18
N TYR A 44 -6.86 10.69 24.97
CA TYR A 44 -6.45 10.22 23.64
C TYR A 44 -7.13 8.91 23.26
N MET A 45 -7.06 8.58 21.97
CA MET A 45 -7.43 7.26 21.46
C MET A 45 -6.18 6.47 21.09
N ILE A 46 -6.17 5.17 21.34
CA ILE A 46 -5.14 4.23 20.85
C ILE A 46 -5.80 3.27 19.87
N LEU A 47 -5.30 3.21 18.64
CA LEU A 47 -5.82 2.33 17.60
C LEU A 47 -4.68 1.44 17.07
N PRO A 48 -5.01 0.24 16.53
CA PRO A 48 -4.02 -0.59 15.86
C PRO A 48 -3.26 0.20 14.79
N GLY A 49 -1.95 -0.04 14.70
CA GLY A 49 -1.09 0.62 13.72
C GLY A 49 -1.63 0.46 12.30
N ILE A 50 -1.54 1.52 11.50
CA ILE A 50 -2.00 1.47 10.11
C ILE A 50 -1.03 0.60 9.31
N VAL A 51 -1.59 -0.28 8.48
CA VAL A 51 -0.86 -1.12 7.52
C VAL A 51 -1.24 -0.64 6.13
N ASP A 52 -0.30 -0.01 5.44
CA ASP A 52 -0.49 0.48 4.09
C ASP A 52 -0.04 -0.58 3.08
N ILE A 53 -1.00 -1.14 2.33
CA ILE A 53 -0.77 -2.24 1.40
C ILE A 53 -0.26 -1.79 0.04
N HIS A 54 -0.42 -0.51 -0.29
CA HIS A 54 0.08 0.09 -1.51
C HIS A 54 0.24 1.61 -1.33
N GLY A 55 1.46 2.10 -1.54
CA GLY A 55 1.75 3.52 -1.63
C GLY A 55 2.85 3.82 -2.65
N ASP A 56 2.52 4.59 -3.69
CA ASP A 56 3.50 5.15 -4.65
C ASP A 56 3.90 6.59 -4.29
N GLY A 57 3.31 7.14 -3.21
CA GLY A 57 3.58 8.49 -2.76
C GLY A 57 5.05 8.79 -2.44
N PHE A 58 5.87 7.78 -2.14
CA PHE A 58 7.28 7.93 -1.80
C PHE A 58 8.10 8.51 -2.95
N GLU A 59 7.66 8.35 -4.20
CA GLU A 59 8.33 8.87 -5.39
C GLU A 59 8.57 10.38 -5.32
N ARG A 60 7.69 11.14 -4.66
CA ARG A 60 7.83 12.60 -4.47
C ARG A 60 9.09 12.98 -3.68
N HIS A 61 9.54 12.09 -2.80
CA HIS A 61 10.72 12.28 -1.96
C HIS A 61 12.00 11.85 -2.68
N LEU A 62 11.90 10.91 -3.62
CA LEU A 62 13.05 10.44 -4.40
C LEU A 62 13.43 11.40 -5.53
N ALA A 63 12.46 12.14 -6.06
CA ALA A 63 12.68 13.10 -7.14
C ALA A 63 11.95 14.43 -6.89
N PRO A 64 12.32 15.18 -5.83
CA PRO A 64 11.69 16.47 -5.54
C PRO A 64 11.92 17.50 -6.66
N ARG A 65 12.98 17.32 -7.48
CA ARG A 65 13.28 18.13 -8.68
C ARG A 65 13.88 17.26 -9.80
N ARG A 66 13.64 17.63 -11.07
CA ARG A 66 14.18 16.92 -12.24
C ARG A 66 15.70 16.84 -12.20
N GLY A 67 16.26 15.63 -12.32
CA GLY A 67 17.70 15.37 -12.39
C GLY A 67 18.46 15.41 -11.04
N ALA A 68 17.77 15.72 -9.94
CA ALA A 68 18.36 15.74 -8.60
C ALA A 68 18.08 14.40 -7.88
N MET A 69 18.82 13.37 -8.25
CA MET A 69 18.80 12.09 -7.54
C MET A 69 20.24 11.70 -7.25
N LYS A 70 20.77 12.23 -6.14
CA LYS A 70 22.08 11.78 -5.64
C LYS A 70 21.92 10.72 -4.56
N ASP A 71 20.85 10.80 -3.75
CA ASP A 71 20.71 9.98 -2.54
C ASP A 71 19.28 9.41 -2.40
N VAL A 72 19.02 8.24 -3.01
CA VAL A 72 17.73 7.52 -2.88
C VAL A 72 17.42 7.24 -1.41
N ASP A 73 18.44 6.88 -0.63
CA ASP A 73 18.33 6.57 0.79
C ASP A 73 17.74 7.73 1.61
N GLN A 74 18.19 8.97 1.36
CA GLN A 74 17.67 10.14 2.06
C GLN A 74 16.21 10.42 1.72
N GLY A 75 15.82 10.21 0.45
CA GLY A 75 14.43 10.32 0.03
C GLY A 75 13.54 9.25 0.66
N LEU A 76 14.04 8.02 0.80
CA LEU A 76 13.32 6.94 1.49
C LEU A 76 13.16 7.21 2.99
N ILE A 77 14.18 7.74 3.65
CA ILE A 77 14.09 8.16 5.06
C ILE A 77 13.06 9.28 5.24
N ALA A 78 13.04 10.27 4.33
CA ALA A 78 12.05 11.34 4.37
C ALA A 78 10.61 10.81 4.14
N ALA A 79 10.45 9.85 3.24
CA ALA A 79 9.18 9.17 3.01
C ALA A 79 8.73 8.39 4.25
N GLU A 80 9.63 7.65 4.89
CA GLU A 80 9.37 6.92 6.14
C GLU A 80 8.90 7.85 7.27
N ALA A 81 9.56 8.99 7.44
CA ALA A 81 9.15 9.97 8.45
C ALA A 81 7.72 10.50 8.20
N GLU A 82 7.33 10.71 6.93
CA GLU A 82 5.96 11.12 6.58
C GLU A 82 4.95 9.98 6.82
N LEU A 83 5.32 8.73 6.51
CA LEU A 83 4.51 7.54 6.79
C LEU A 83 4.24 7.42 8.30
N ALA A 84 5.30 7.47 9.12
CA ALA A 84 5.22 7.40 10.58
C ALA A 84 4.35 8.52 11.15
N ALA A 85 4.51 9.76 10.67
CA ALA A 85 3.68 10.90 11.08
C ALA A 85 2.19 10.75 10.72
N ASN A 86 1.85 9.84 9.80
CA ASN A 86 0.47 9.52 9.42
C ASN A 86 -0.09 8.25 10.09
N GLY A 87 0.61 7.68 11.07
CA GLY A 87 0.12 6.53 11.85
C GLY A 87 0.45 5.17 11.21
N ILE A 88 1.21 5.17 10.12
CA ILE A 88 1.58 3.97 9.37
C ILE A 88 2.75 3.29 10.07
N THR A 89 2.51 2.04 10.48
CA THR A 89 3.49 1.19 11.19
C THR A 89 4.10 0.14 10.29
N THR A 90 3.39 -0.21 9.21
CA THR A 90 3.85 -1.09 8.13
C THR A 90 3.46 -0.44 6.80
N ALA A 91 4.39 -0.23 5.88
CA ALA A 91 4.14 0.41 4.59
C ALA A 91 4.70 -0.41 3.44
N THR A 92 3.89 -0.65 2.41
CA THR A 92 4.31 -1.30 1.17
C THR A 92 4.61 -0.24 0.13
N LEU A 93 5.90 -0.10 -0.22
CA LEU A 93 6.35 0.85 -1.24
C LEU A 93 6.15 0.25 -2.62
N ALA A 94 5.25 0.83 -3.41
CA ALA A 94 4.84 0.32 -4.72
C ALA A 94 5.71 0.91 -5.84
N GLN A 95 6.73 0.16 -6.26
CA GLN A 95 7.70 0.60 -7.28
C GLN A 95 7.40 -0.06 -8.63
N PHE A 96 7.34 0.76 -9.67
CA PHE A 96 7.18 0.28 -11.05
C PHE A 96 8.44 -0.39 -11.62
N TYR A 97 8.20 -1.39 -12.46
CA TYR A 97 9.08 -1.90 -13.50
C TYR A 97 8.31 -1.81 -14.82
N SER A 98 8.54 -0.73 -15.56
CA SER A 98 7.68 -0.29 -16.66
C SER A 98 8.45 0.22 -17.86
N TRP A 99 7.90 -0.07 -19.04
CA TRP A 99 8.34 0.42 -20.33
C TRP A 99 8.27 1.94 -20.43
N GLU A 100 7.50 2.61 -19.56
CA GLU A 100 7.41 4.07 -19.45
C GLU A 100 8.73 4.72 -19.01
N GLY A 101 9.68 3.95 -18.46
CA GLY A 101 11.03 4.41 -18.15
C GLY A 101 11.11 5.50 -17.08
N GLY A 102 12.29 6.12 -16.96
CA GLY A 102 12.55 7.11 -15.91
C GLY A 102 12.43 6.49 -14.52
N MET A 103 11.68 7.14 -13.62
CA MET A 103 11.41 6.62 -12.26
C MET A 103 10.56 5.34 -12.24
N ARG A 104 9.94 5.00 -13.38
CA ARG A 104 9.15 3.78 -13.49
C ARG A 104 9.93 2.65 -14.17
N GLY A 105 11.15 2.91 -14.62
CA GLY A 105 11.95 1.96 -15.38
C GLY A 105 12.73 0.94 -14.54
N PRO A 106 13.24 -0.12 -15.17
CA PRO A 106 14.01 -1.18 -14.51
C PRO A 106 15.21 -0.67 -13.70
N GLU A 107 15.99 0.26 -14.26
CA GLU A 107 17.20 0.74 -13.59
C GLU A 107 16.89 1.58 -12.36
N PHE A 108 15.71 2.22 -12.31
CA PHE A 108 15.28 2.95 -11.13
C PHE A 108 14.71 2.01 -10.07
N ALA A 109 13.95 0.99 -10.47
CA ALA A 109 13.48 -0.04 -9.55
C ALA A 109 14.63 -0.69 -8.77
N GLU A 110 15.72 -1.05 -9.47
CA GLU A 110 16.93 -1.60 -8.83
C GLU A 110 17.52 -0.64 -7.79
N LYS A 111 17.63 0.65 -8.11
CA LYS A 111 18.13 1.67 -7.16
C LYS A 111 17.24 1.79 -5.93
N VAL A 112 15.93 1.76 -6.11
CA VAL A 112 14.97 1.84 -5.00
C VAL A 112 15.10 0.63 -4.09
N PHE A 113 15.19 -0.59 -4.63
CA PHE A 113 15.30 -1.79 -3.80
C PHE A 113 16.64 -1.90 -3.08
N VAL A 114 17.74 -1.52 -3.73
CA VAL A 114 19.06 -1.42 -3.07
C VAL A 114 19.05 -0.39 -1.94
N GLY A 115 18.49 0.81 -2.20
CA GLY A 115 18.37 1.85 -1.17
C GLY A 115 17.46 1.41 -0.01
N LEU A 116 16.36 0.72 -0.31
CA LEU A 116 15.46 0.22 0.71
C LEU A 116 16.10 -0.85 1.60
N ALA A 117 16.85 -1.78 1.02
CA ALA A 117 17.60 -2.77 1.77
C ALA A 117 18.61 -2.10 2.73
N THR A 118 19.17 -0.96 2.32
CA THR A 118 20.11 -0.17 3.12
C THR A 118 19.43 0.56 4.28
N ILE A 119 18.24 1.14 4.06
CA ILE A 119 17.55 1.97 5.07
C ILE A 119 16.65 1.19 6.02
N ARG A 120 16.13 0.02 5.63
CA ARG A 120 15.27 -0.83 6.49
C ARG A 120 15.80 -1.06 7.91
N PRO A 121 17.10 -1.35 8.14
CA PRO A 121 17.64 -1.53 9.49
C PRO A 121 17.78 -0.23 10.30
N GLN A 122 17.59 0.94 9.67
CA GLN A 122 17.83 2.26 10.25
C GLN A 122 16.54 2.96 10.69
N VAL A 123 15.38 2.42 10.30
CA VAL A 123 14.05 3.00 10.58
C VAL A 123 13.20 2.06 11.42
N ASP A 124 12.21 2.62 12.12
CA ASP A 124 11.35 1.83 13.01
C ASP A 124 10.09 1.31 12.30
N THR A 125 9.56 2.05 11.32
CA THR A 125 8.44 1.62 10.47
C THR A 125 8.83 0.39 9.66
N ASP A 126 7.95 -0.61 9.60
CA ASP A 126 8.21 -1.81 8.80
C ASP A 126 7.94 -1.54 7.32
N LEU A 127 8.98 -1.58 6.48
CA LEU A 127 8.87 -1.22 5.07
C LEU A 127 8.91 -2.46 4.18
N LEU A 128 7.80 -2.76 3.51
CA LEU A 128 7.66 -3.80 2.50
C LEU A 128 7.79 -3.21 1.09
N VAL A 129 7.87 -4.08 0.09
CA VAL A 129 7.92 -3.68 -1.32
C VAL A 129 6.82 -4.37 -2.10
N GLN A 130 6.29 -3.64 -3.07
CA GLN A 130 5.50 -4.19 -4.15
C GLN A 130 6.19 -3.82 -5.47
N LEU A 131 6.33 -4.80 -6.37
CA LEU A 131 6.73 -4.54 -7.75
C LEU A 131 5.49 -4.40 -8.62
N ARG A 132 5.32 -3.25 -9.27
CA ARG A 132 4.27 -3.01 -10.26
C ARG A 132 4.84 -3.27 -11.65
N PHE A 133 4.52 -4.42 -12.23
CA PHE A 133 5.14 -4.89 -13.46
C PHE A 133 4.22 -4.72 -14.67
N GLU A 134 4.71 -4.09 -15.72
CA GLU A 134 4.01 -4.00 -17.00
C GLU A 134 4.10 -5.32 -17.76
N ILE A 135 2.97 -6.03 -17.84
CA ILE A 135 2.90 -7.35 -18.49
C ILE A 135 3.33 -7.38 -19.97
N PRO A 136 3.26 -6.30 -20.78
CA PRO A 136 3.72 -6.33 -22.16
C PRO A 136 5.24 -6.50 -22.34
N MET A 137 6.04 -6.34 -21.28
CA MET A 137 7.51 -6.44 -21.34
C MET A 137 8.00 -7.89 -21.36
N LEU A 138 7.61 -8.67 -22.38
CA LEU A 138 7.89 -10.10 -22.51
C LEU A 138 9.38 -10.46 -22.36
N GLU A 139 10.26 -9.65 -22.96
CA GLU A 139 11.71 -9.86 -22.92
C GLU A 139 12.29 -9.72 -21.50
N ASP A 140 11.60 -9.01 -20.60
CA ASP A 140 12.04 -8.73 -19.24
C ASP A 140 11.59 -9.78 -18.21
N TYR A 141 10.77 -10.77 -18.58
CA TYR A 141 10.17 -11.69 -17.60
C TYR A 141 11.24 -12.42 -16.76
N ALA A 142 12.31 -12.90 -17.41
CA ALA A 142 13.43 -13.53 -16.71
C ALA A 142 14.17 -12.56 -15.78
N ALA A 143 14.37 -11.31 -16.21
CA ALA A 143 15.04 -10.28 -15.41
C ALA A 143 14.20 -9.86 -14.19
N VAL A 144 12.88 -9.81 -14.36
CA VAL A 144 11.91 -9.54 -13.29
C VAL A 144 11.91 -10.66 -12.26
N GLU A 145 11.90 -11.92 -12.69
CA GLU A 145 12.02 -13.07 -11.77
C GLU A 145 13.33 -13.01 -10.97
N GLU A 146 14.44 -12.67 -11.62
CA GLU A 146 15.73 -12.52 -10.95
C GLU A 146 15.71 -11.36 -9.93
N MET A 147 15.15 -10.21 -10.29
CA MET A 147 15.02 -9.05 -9.40
C MET A 147 14.14 -9.37 -8.18
N ILE A 148 13.01 -10.04 -8.39
CA ILE A 148 12.10 -10.47 -7.33
C ILE A 148 12.84 -11.38 -6.33
N ALA A 149 13.57 -12.37 -6.83
CA ALA A 149 14.35 -13.27 -5.99
C ALA A 149 15.47 -12.54 -5.23
N ARG A 150 16.22 -11.68 -5.93
CA ARG A 150 17.37 -10.95 -5.38
C ARG A 150 16.98 -10.03 -4.22
N HIS A 151 15.85 -9.33 -4.35
CA HIS A 151 15.38 -8.37 -3.36
C HIS A 151 14.28 -8.92 -2.43
N ALA A 152 13.98 -10.21 -2.52
CA ALA A 152 12.94 -10.90 -1.76
C ALA A 152 11.59 -10.16 -1.82
N ILE A 153 11.15 -9.78 -3.03
CA ILE A 153 9.92 -9.01 -3.26
C ILE A 153 8.71 -9.92 -2.98
N PRO A 154 7.89 -9.65 -1.94
CA PRO A 154 6.83 -10.57 -1.51
C PRO A 154 5.50 -10.37 -2.26
N TYR A 155 5.35 -9.27 -3.00
CA TYR A 155 4.11 -8.87 -3.64
C TYR A 155 4.38 -8.24 -5.01
N VAL A 156 3.76 -8.78 -6.05
CA VAL A 156 3.82 -8.25 -7.42
C VAL A 156 2.40 -7.93 -7.88
N VAL A 157 2.23 -6.75 -8.48
CA VAL A 157 0.99 -6.38 -9.14
C VAL A 157 1.25 -6.23 -10.63
N PHE A 158 0.42 -6.90 -11.43
CA PHE A 158 0.44 -6.79 -12.88
C PHE A 158 -0.36 -5.58 -13.34
N ASN A 159 0.27 -4.80 -14.21
CA ASN A 159 -0.27 -3.59 -14.80
C ASN A 159 -0.23 -3.69 -16.32
N ASP A 160 -1.13 -2.95 -16.95
CA ASP A 160 -1.11 -2.70 -18.39
C ASP A 160 -1.52 -1.26 -18.65
N HIS A 161 -0.52 -0.38 -18.78
CA HIS A 161 -0.75 1.04 -19.05
C HIS A 161 -0.67 1.39 -20.54
N LEU A 162 -0.67 0.40 -21.45
CA LEU A 162 -0.68 0.68 -22.87
C LEU A 162 -2.03 1.32 -23.28
N PRO A 163 -2.03 2.42 -24.06
CA PRO A 163 -3.24 3.04 -24.58
C PRO A 163 -3.75 2.23 -25.80
N HIS A 164 -4.25 1.03 -25.54
CA HIS A 164 -4.61 0.05 -26.57
C HIS A 164 -5.60 0.58 -27.60
N GLU A 165 -6.61 1.35 -27.17
CA GLU A 165 -7.59 1.91 -28.09
C GLU A 165 -6.95 2.80 -29.16
N GLU A 166 -6.02 3.66 -28.76
CA GLU A 166 -5.33 4.59 -29.63
C GLU A 166 -4.33 3.86 -30.52
N LEU A 167 -3.58 2.91 -29.95
CA LEU A 167 -2.60 2.10 -30.67
C LEU A 167 -3.28 1.23 -31.75
N ALA A 168 -4.41 0.60 -31.42
CA ALA A 168 -5.21 -0.18 -32.37
C ALA A 168 -5.79 0.70 -33.51
N LYS A 169 -6.09 1.97 -33.22
CA LYS A 169 -6.52 2.97 -34.22
C LYS A 169 -5.35 3.56 -35.02
N GLY A 170 -4.10 3.12 -34.78
CA GLY A 170 -2.89 3.68 -35.39
C GLY A 170 -2.64 5.15 -35.02
N LYS A 171 -3.29 5.66 -33.96
CA LYS A 171 -3.19 7.04 -33.53
C LYS A 171 -2.02 7.20 -32.57
N ARG A 172 -1.36 8.36 -32.62
CA ARG A 172 -0.39 8.75 -31.60
C ARG A 172 -1.14 9.02 -30.28
N PRO A 173 -0.84 8.31 -29.18
CA PRO A 173 -1.48 8.56 -27.90
C PRO A 173 -1.32 10.01 -27.40
N PRO A 174 -2.31 10.56 -26.70
CA PRO A 174 -2.20 11.86 -26.06
C PRO A 174 -0.98 11.92 -25.12
N ARG A 175 -0.29 13.06 -25.08
CA ARG A 175 0.88 13.33 -24.21
C ARG A 175 2.14 12.49 -24.47
N LEU A 176 2.13 11.53 -25.42
CA LEU A 176 3.28 10.68 -25.75
C LEU A 176 4.56 11.48 -25.99
N THR A 177 4.49 12.56 -26.78
CA THR A 177 5.66 13.39 -27.08
C THR A 177 6.29 13.96 -25.79
N GLY A 178 5.47 14.45 -24.88
CA GLY A 178 5.94 14.98 -23.60
C GLY A 178 6.53 13.90 -22.70
N GLN A 179 5.90 12.71 -22.66
CA GLN A 179 6.39 11.56 -21.90
C GLN A 179 7.75 11.09 -22.41
N ALA A 180 7.88 10.87 -23.73
CA ALA A 180 9.11 10.44 -24.37
C ALA A 180 10.26 11.42 -24.11
N LEU A 181 10.03 12.73 -24.32
CA LEU A 181 11.04 13.75 -24.06
C LEU A 181 11.40 13.84 -22.57
N ARG A 182 10.44 13.62 -21.66
CA ARG A 182 10.69 13.63 -20.21
C ARG A 182 11.68 12.55 -19.78
N ILE A 183 11.69 11.41 -20.45
CA ILE A 183 12.59 10.29 -20.18
C ILE A 183 13.78 10.23 -21.17
N GLY A 184 14.01 11.29 -21.95
CA GLY A 184 15.15 11.37 -22.87
C GLY A 184 15.05 10.46 -24.10
N ARG A 185 13.85 9.98 -24.45
CA ARG A 185 13.62 9.15 -25.65
C ARG A 185 13.12 9.98 -26.83
N ASN A 186 13.47 9.57 -28.04
CA ASN A 186 12.87 10.11 -29.26
C ASN A 186 11.38 9.71 -29.33
N PRO A 187 10.43 10.66 -29.55
CA PRO A 187 9.00 10.36 -29.57
C PRO A 187 8.57 9.33 -30.61
N GLU A 188 9.14 9.36 -31.81
CA GLU A 188 8.79 8.44 -32.90
C GLU A 188 9.25 7.02 -32.57
N LYS A 189 10.48 6.86 -32.08
CA LYS A 189 10.99 5.57 -31.60
C LYS A 189 10.19 5.04 -30.41
N HIS A 190 9.78 5.92 -29.50
CA HIS A 190 8.98 5.51 -28.35
C HIS A 190 7.57 5.04 -28.77
N LEU A 191 6.94 5.73 -29.72
CA LEU A 191 5.67 5.27 -30.31
C LEU A 191 5.82 3.92 -31.00
N ALA A 192 6.88 3.75 -31.82
CA ALA A 192 7.14 2.47 -32.48
C ALA A 192 7.32 1.33 -31.46
N PHE A 193 8.03 1.61 -30.37
CA PHE A 193 8.18 0.66 -29.26
C PHE A 193 6.84 0.31 -28.59
N MET A 194 5.97 1.28 -28.32
CA MET A 194 4.64 1.00 -27.75
C MET A 194 3.76 0.20 -28.72
N GLN A 195 3.85 0.48 -30.03
CA GLN A 195 3.14 -0.29 -31.06
C GLN A 195 3.61 -1.74 -31.10
N ASP A 196 4.92 -1.96 -30.97
CA ASP A 196 5.52 -3.28 -30.90
C ASP A 196 5.02 -4.05 -29.66
N LEU A 197 5.07 -3.46 -28.47
CA LEU A 197 4.51 -4.06 -27.25
C LEU A 197 3.02 -4.43 -27.42
N HIS A 198 2.22 -3.52 -27.99
CA HIS A 198 0.80 -3.77 -28.24
C HIS A 198 0.56 -4.91 -29.22
N ALA A 199 1.38 -5.03 -30.27
CA ALA A 199 1.25 -6.08 -31.28
C ALA A 199 1.48 -7.49 -30.69
N HIS A 200 2.30 -7.61 -29.65
CA HIS A 200 2.65 -8.88 -29.00
C HIS A 200 1.74 -9.24 -27.80
N MET A 201 0.68 -8.46 -27.52
CA MET A 201 -0.27 -8.80 -26.44
C MET A 201 -0.89 -10.21 -26.51
N PRO A 202 -1.14 -10.81 -27.69
CA PRO A 202 -1.58 -12.20 -27.75
C PRO A 202 -0.59 -13.21 -27.11
N GLU A 203 0.72 -12.90 -27.14
CA GLU A 203 1.76 -13.74 -26.54
C GLU A 203 1.85 -13.52 -25.02
N VAL A 204 1.51 -12.32 -24.54
CA VAL A 204 1.47 -11.96 -23.12
C VAL A 204 0.53 -12.87 -22.34
N GLU A 205 -0.65 -13.19 -22.87
CA GLU A 205 -1.62 -14.02 -22.14
C GLU A 205 -1.06 -15.41 -21.77
N ILE A 206 -0.29 -16.04 -22.65
CA ILE A 206 0.33 -17.35 -22.41
C ILE A 206 1.57 -17.20 -21.53
N ALA A 207 2.40 -16.20 -21.80
CA ALA A 207 3.61 -15.95 -21.03
C ALA A 207 3.29 -15.63 -19.56
N LEU A 208 2.21 -14.87 -19.33
CA LEU A 208 1.77 -14.46 -18.00
C LEU A 208 1.28 -15.64 -17.15
N ASP A 209 0.65 -16.66 -17.75
CA ASP A 209 0.29 -17.91 -17.05
C ASP A 209 1.56 -18.58 -16.48
N GLY A 210 2.59 -18.69 -17.31
CA GLY A 210 3.87 -19.28 -16.93
C GLY A 210 4.60 -18.48 -15.86
N LEU A 211 4.67 -17.15 -16.00
CA LEU A 211 5.27 -16.25 -15.02
C LEU A 211 4.53 -16.33 -13.68
N SER A 212 3.19 -16.24 -13.70
CA SER A 212 2.36 -16.27 -12.49
C SER A 212 2.58 -17.56 -11.71
N ALA A 213 2.57 -18.72 -12.39
CA ALA A 213 2.81 -20.01 -11.75
C ALA A 213 4.18 -20.08 -11.05
N ARG A 214 5.24 -19.57 -11.70
CA ARG A 214 6.59 -19.56 -11.10
C ARG A 214 6.69 -18.61 -9.91
N LEU A 215 6.11 -17.42 -9.99
CA LEU A 215 6.11 -16.46 -8.89
C LEU A 215 5.30 -16.97 -7.68
N ILE A 216 4.12 -17.58 -7.92
CA ILE A 216 3.33 -18.21 -6.86
C ILE A 216 4.12 -19.34 -6.20
N ALA A 217 4.79 -20.18 -6.98
CA ALA A 217 5.63 -21.26 -6.44
C ALA A 217 6.81 -20.72 -5.60
N ALA A 218 7.28 -19.51 -5.88
CA ALA A 218 8.28 -18.80 -5.08
C ALA A 218 7.69 -18.10 -3.83
N GLY A 219 6.38 -18.23 -3.57
CA GLY A 219 5.70 -17.62 -2.42
C GLY A 219 5.34 -16.14 -2.62
N VAL A 220 5.41 -15.63 -3.85
CA VAL A 220 5.06 -14.24 -4.18
C VAL A 220 3.54 -14.11 -4.29
N ARG A 221 2.99 -13.09 -3.62
CA ARG A 221 1.58 -12.71 -3.78
C ARG A 221 1.40 -11.99 -5.10
N LEU A 222 0.33 -12.30 -5.81
CA LEU A 222 0.03 -11.68 -7.09
C LEU A 222 -1.28 -10.90 -7.03
N GLY A 223 -1.22 -9.65 -7.50
CA GLY A 223 -2.37 -8.81 -7.78
C GLY A 223 -2.44 -8.36 -9.23
N SER A 224 -3.59 -7.81 -9.61
CA SER A 224 -3.85 -7.20 -10.91
C SER A 224 -4.51 -5.85 -10.71
N HIS A 225 -4.09 -4.86 -11.49
CA HIS A 225 -4.54 -3.47 -11.36
C HIS A 225 -5.62 -3.12 -12.41
N ASP A 226 -6.57 -2.24 -12.06
CA ASP A 226 -7.58 -1.65 -12.96
C ASP A 226 -8.44 -2.65 -13.75
N GLU A 227 -8.90 -3.73 -13.12
CA GLU A 227 -9.80 -4.67 -13.78
C GLU A 227 -11.15 -4.02 -14.11
N ALA A 228 -11.47 -3.98 -15.41
CA ALA A 228 -12.67 -3.32 -15.91
C ALA A 228 -13.90 -4.24 -15.90
N THR A 229 -13.73 -5.57 -16.00
CA THR A 229 -14.84 -6.51 -16.11
C THR A 229 -14.73 -7.71 -15.17
N ALA A 230 -15.85 -8.36 -14.87
CA ALA A 230 -15.88 -9.64 -14.18
C ALA A 230 -15.09 -10.73 -14.92
N ALA A 231 -15.03 -10.67 -16.26
CA ALA A 231 -14.25 -11.61 -17.07
C ALA A 231 -12.74 -11.43 -16.88
N ASP A 232 -12.28 -10.19 -16.66
CA ASP A 232 -10.87 -9.92 -16.33
C ASP A 232 -10.50 -10.52 -14.97
N ARG A 233 -11.33 -10.27 -13.95
CA ARG A 233 -11.18 -10.85 -12.62
C ARG A 233 -11.18 -12.37 -12.65
N ALA A 234 -12.13 -12.99 -13.35
CA ALA A 234 -12.20 -14.44 -13.49
C ALA A 234 -10.96 -15.03 -14.17
N ARG A 235 -10.45 -14.36 -15.21
CA ARG A 235 -9.24 -14.78 -15.94
C ARG A 235 -8.00 -14.68 -15.04
N ASN A 236 -7.84 -13.59 -14.30
CA ASN A 236 -6.73 -13.43 -13.36
C ASN A 236 -6.82 -14.41 -12.19
N ARG A 237 -8.02 -14.66 -11.64
CA ARG A 237 -8.23 -15.70 -10.63
C ARG A 237 -7.82 -17.08 -11.12
N ALA A 238 -8.13 -17.43 -12.38
CA ALA A 238 -7.72 -18.70 -12.97
C ALA A 238 -6.18 -18.85 -13.06
N ARG A 239 -5.45 -17.74 -13.12
CA ARG A 239 -3.96 -17.70 -13.05
C ARG A 239 -3.39 -17.81 -11.64
N GLY A 240 -4.24 -17.83 -10.62
CA GLY A 240 -3.82 -17.76 -9.22
C GLY A 240 -3.47 -16.35 -8.74
N ILE A 241 -3.79 -15.30 -9.52
CA ILE A 241 -3.77 -13.92 -9.03
C ILE A 241 -5.00 -13.77 -8.13
N ARG A 242 -4.83 -13.42 -6.86
CA ARG A 242 -5.92 -13.43 -5.86
C ARG A 242 -6.26 -12.07 -5.28
N ILE A 243 -5.61 -11.02 -5.78
CA ILE A 243 -5.78 -9.64 -5.32
C ILE A 243 -6.22 -8.78 -6.50
N ALA A 244 -7.37 -8.15 -6.39
CA ALA A 244 -7.88 -7.14 -7.31
C ALA A 244 -7.53 -5.75 -6.74
N GLU A 245 -6.60 -5.06 -7.38
CA GLU A 245 -6.18 -3.72 -6.98
C GLU A 245 -6.91 -2.68 -7.83
N PHE A 246 -7.65 -1.79 -7.17
CA PHE A 246 -8.40 -0.70 -7.78
C PHE A 246 -9.30 -1.14 -8.96
N PRO A 247 -10.15 -2.17 -8.82
CA PRO A 247 -11.08 -2.54 -9.89
C PRO A 247 -11.90 -1.32 -10.35
N GLU A 248 -12.04 -1.15 -11.67
CA GLU A 248 -12.67 0.05 -12.23
C GLU A 248 -14.20 -0.01 -12.14
N THR A 249 -14.78 -1.19 -11.98
CA THR A 249 -16.23 -1.39 -12.00
C THR A 249 -16.73 -2.21 -10.82
N LEU A 250 -18.00 -1.98 -10.48
CA LEU A 250 -18.69 -2.76 -9.45
C LEU A 250 -18.74 -4.24 -9.80
N ALA A 251 -18.98 -4.57 -11.08
CA ALA A 251 -19.04 -5.95 -11.55
C ALA A 251 -17.72 -6.71 -11.33
N ALA A 252 -16.57 -6.06 -11.52
CA ALA A 252 -15.28 -6.66 -11.23
C ALA A 252 -15.08 -6.89 -9.72
N ALA A 253 -15.46 -5.92 -8.87
CA ALA A 253 -15.37 -6.05 -7.42
C ALA A 253 -16.33 -7.12 -6.85
N GLU A 254 -17.55 -7.24 -7.39
CA GLU A 254 -18.52 -8.27 -7.01
C GLU A 254 -18.05 -9.68 -7.43
N ASP A 255 -17.46 -9.83 -8.63
CA ASP A 255 -16.86 -11.10 -9.04
C ASP A 255 -15.67 -11.47 -8.16
N ALA A 256 -14.83 -10.49 -7.79
CA ALA A 256 -13.72 -10.70 -6.86
C ALA A 256 -14.24 -11.26 -5.53
N ARG A 257 -15.25 -10.61 -4.95
CA ARG A 257 -15.87 -11.05 -3.70
C ARG A 257 -16.48 -12.44 -3.80
N THR A 258 -17.19 -12.72 -4.88
CA THR A 258 -17.82 -14.02 -5.15
C THR A 258 -16.78 -15.12 -5.33
N GLY A 259 -15.65 -14.81 -5.96
CA GLY A 259 -14.51 -15.70 -6.15
C GLY A 259 -13.62 -15.89 -4.92
N GLY A 260 -13.89 -15.16 -3.82
CA GLY A 260 -13.04 -15.14 -2.63
C GLY A 260 -11.67 -14.49 -2.86
N ASP A 261 -11.58 -13.58 -3.82
CA ASP A 261 -10.42 -12.72 -4.06
C ASP A 261 -10.50 -11.48 -3.17
N SER A 262 -9.35 -10.90 -2.83
CA SER A 262 -9.30 -9.68 -2.02
C SER A 262 -9.39 -8.43 -2.89
N VAL A 263 -10.12 -7.42 -2.42
CA VAL A 263 -10.25 -6.13 -3.12
C VAL A 263 -9.57 -5.01 -2.35
N ILE A 264 -8.69 -4.29 -3.04
CA ILE A 264 -8.00 -3.10 -2.53
C ILE A 264 -8.51 -1.87 -3.26
N MET A 265 -8.82 -0.79 -2.53
CA MET A 265 -9.20 0.49 -3.12
C MET A 265 -8.38 1.66 -2.56
N GLY A 266 -8.26 2.73 -3.33
CA GLY A 266 -7.55 3.94 -2.92
C GLY A 266 -8.33 4.77 -1.91
N ALA A 267 -7.75 4.95 -0.73
CA ALA A 267 -8.29 5.87 0.27
C ALA A 267 -8.47 7.31 -0.28
N PRO A 268 -7.57 7.88 -1.11
CA PRO A 268 -7.78 9.23 -1.66
C PRO A 268 -9.06 9.35 -2.50
N ASN A 269 -9.39 8.31 -3.27
CA ASN A 269 -10.61 8.27 -4.09
C ASN A 269 -11.88 8.18 -3.25
N LEU A 270 -11.83 7.46 -2.13
CA LEU A 270 -12.93 7.43 -1.15
C LEU A 270 -13.12 8.81 -0.52
N VAL A 271 -12.03 9.43 -0.06
CA VAL A 271 -12.06 10.74 0.62
C VAL A 271 -12.56 11.86 -0.29
N ARG A 272 -12.26 11.81 -1.59
CA ARG A 272 -12.68 12.82 -2.57
C ARG A 272 -14.19 12.77 -2.87
N GLY A 273 -14.86 11.66 -2.58
CA GLY A 273 -16.32 11.53 -2.66
C GLY A 273 -16.91 11.55 -4.08
N GLY A 274 -16.12 11.28 -5.13
CA GLY A 274 -16.63 11.25 -6.51
C GLY A 274 -15.89 10.26 -7.41
N SER A 275 -16.61 9.59 -8.31
CA SER A 275 -15.98 8.79 -9.37
C SER A 275 -15.53 9.71 -10.50
N HIS A 276 -14.25 9.65 -10.86
CA HIS A 276 -13.82 10.19 -12.13
C HIS A 276 -14.24 9.16 -13.19
N LYS A 277 -15.02 9.57 -14.19
CA LYS A 277 -15.45 8.78 -15.37
C LYS A 277 -16.71 7.90 -15.26
N GLY A 278 -17.57 8.05 -14.24
CA GLY A 278 -18.81 7.24 -14.15
C GLY A 278 -18.59 5.79 -13.68
N ASN A 279 -17.38 5.49 -13.22
CA ASN A 279 -17.02 4.24 -12.54
C ASN A 279 -17.68 4.17 -11.15
N ALA A 280 -17.75 2.97 -10.57
CA ALA A 280 -18.24 2.80 -9.19
C ALA A 280 -17.29 3.50 -8.23
N SER A 281 -17.84 4.24 -7.25
CA SER A 281 -16.99 4.99 -6.33
C SER A 281 -16.41 4.06 -5.24
N ALA A 282 -15.20 4.35 -4.76
CA ALA A 282 -14.62 3.60 -3.64
C ALA A 282 -15.51 3.65 -2.38
N LEU A 283 -16.28 4.72 -2.20
CA LEU A 283 -17.26 4.83 -1.12
C LEU A 283 -18.45 3.88 -1.30
N GLU A 284 -18.96 3.76 -2.52
CA GLU A 284 -20.05 2.84 -2.87
C GLU A 284 -19.62 1.38 -2.65
N MET A 285 -18.45 1.00 -3.16
CA MET A 285 -17.89 -0.34 -2.93
C MET A 285 -17.67 -0.62 -1.43
N ALA A 286 -17.23 0.38 -0.65
CA ALA A 286 -17.10 0.26 0.81
C ALA A 286 -18.46 0.03 1.48
N ALA A 287 -19.48 0.80 1.09
CA ALA A 287 -20.84 0.68 1.63
C ALA A 287 -21.51 -0.65 1.29
N MET A 288 -21.13 -1.25 0.16
CA MET A 288 -21.56 -2.59 -0.24
C MET A 288 -20.76 -3.72 0.41
N GLY A 289 -19.72 -3.41 1.21
CA GLY A 289 -18.89 -4.41 1.86
C GLY A 289 -18.00 -5.21 0.89
N LEU A 290 -17.65 -4.62 -0.25
CA LEU A 290 -16.87 -5.25 -1.31
C LEU A 290 -15.36 -5.03 -1.17
N ILE A 291 -14.92 -4.19 -0.23
CA ILE A 291 -13.50 -3.82 -0.04
C ILE A 291 -12.96 -4.53 1.19
N ASP A 292 -11.76 -5.10 1.06
CA ASP A 292 -11.04 -5.75 2.17
C ASP A 292 -9.91 -4.87 2.72
N ALA A 293 -9.36 -3.98 1.90
CA ALA A 293 -8.35 -3.02 2.34
C ALA A 293 -8.41 -1.69 1.58
N LEU A 294 -7.93 -0.64 2.25
CA LEU A 294 -7.68 0.66 1.65
C LEU A 294 -6.16 0.91 1.57
N ALA A 295 -5.74 1.47 0.45
CA ALA A 295 -4.36 1.86 0.16
C ALA A 295 -4.19 3.38 0.25
N SER A 296 -3.02 3.85 0.69
CA SER A 296 -2.73 5.29 0.68
C SER A 296 -2.60 5.84 -0.74
N ASP A 297 -2.19 4.99 -1.69
CA ASP A 297 -1.93 5.39 -3.07
C ASP A 297 -0.93 6.57 -3.05
N TYR A 298 -1.24 7.65 -3.73
CA TYR A 298 -0.42 8.86 -3.69
C TYR A 298 -0.66 9.76 -2.46
N HIS A 299 -1.39 9.39 -1.40
CA HIS A 299 -1.67 10.32 -0.28
C HIS A 299 -1.89 9.65 1.08
N TYR A 300 -0.83 9.52 1.88
CA TYR A 300 -0.80 8.91 3.22
C TYR A 300 -1.90 9.38 4.20
N PRO A 301 -2.21 10.68 4.33
CA PRO A 301 -3.25 11.13 5.26
C PRO A 301 -4.65 10.60 4.92
N SER A 302 -4.87 10.11 3.69
CA SER A 302 -6.18 9.60 3.25
C SER A 302 -6.62 8.37 4.02
N LEU A 303 -5.71 7.49 4.49
CA LEU A 303 -6.07 6.24 5.15
C LEU A 303 -6.92 6.49 6.40
N LYS A 304 -6.37 7.22 7.39
CA LYS A 304 -7.11 7.57 8.62
C LYS A 304 -8.35 8.40 8.30
N ARG A 305 -8.28 9.30 7.29
CA ARG A 305 -9.42 10.16 6.92
C ARG A 305 -10.55 9.33 6.34
N ALA A 306 -10.26 8.32 5.52
CA ALA A 306 -11.24 7.40 4.97
C ALA A 306 -11.94 6.62 6.08
N ALA A 307 -11.19 6.05 7.04
CA ALA A 307 -11.78 5.32 8.16
C ALA A 307 -12.72 6.21 9.01
N PHE A 308 -12.31 7.43 9.35
CA PHE A 308 -13.18 8.37 10.07
C PHE A 308 -14.39 8.85 9.25
N LEU A 309 -14.25 9.00 7.93
CA LEU A 309 -15.38 9.37 7.06
C LEU A 309 -16.41 8.23 6.97
N LEU A 310 -15.97 6.98 6.86
CA LEU A 310 -16.86 5.82 6.85
C LEU A 310 -17.62 5.70 8.18
N ALA A 311 -16.90 5.81 9.30
CA ALA A 311 -17.49 5.73 10.63
C ALA A 311 -18.43 6.91 10.93
N GLY A 312 -17.97 8.14 10.68
CA GLY A 312 -18.76 9.36 10.91
C GLY A 312 -19.94 9.52 9.95
N GLY A 313 -19.87 8.93 8.76
CA GLY A 313 -20.95 8.88 7.78
C GLY A 313 -21.97 7.77 8.02
N GLY A 314 -21.75 6.91 9.02
CA GLY A 314 -22.66 5.81 9.36
C GLY A 314 -22.62 4.63 8.37
N VAL A 315 -21.56 4.50 7.57
CA VAL A 315 -21.40 3.36 6.65
C VAL A 315 -21.11 2.08 7.43
N CYS A 316 -20.28 2.18 8.47
CA CYS A 316 -20.02 1.12 9.44
C CYS A 316 -19.52 1.73 10.76
N ASP A 317 -19.26 0.92 11.79
CA ASP A 317 -18.63 1.39 13.02
C ASP A 317 -17.11 1.67 12.83
N LEU A 318 -16.49 2.32 13.82
CA LEU A 318 -15.07 2.67 13.74
C LEU A 318 -14.17 1.43 13.67
N ALA A 319 -14.53 0.34 14.37
CA ALA A 319 -13.75 -0.90 14.33
C ALA A 319 -13.72 -1.49 12.91
N SER A 320 -14.86 -1.59 12.26
CA SER A 320 -15.02 -2.06 10.88
C SER A 320 -14.28 -1.16 9.89
N ALA A 321 -14.42 0.16 10.03
CA ALA A 321 -13.72 1.12 9.18
C ALA A 321 -12.20 1.05 9.36
N TRP A 322 -11.71 0.89 10.60
CA TRP A 322 -10.28 0.82 10.90
C TRP A 322 -9.65 -0.50 10.42
N ARG A 323 -10.42 -1.60 10.43
CA ARG A 323 -9.96 -2.88 9.87
C ARG A 323 -9.54 -2.75 8.40
N LEU A 324 -10.18 -1.89 7.61
CA LEU A 324 -9.80 -1.63 6.21
C LEU A 324 -8.40 -1.02 6.05
N ILE A 325 -7.84 -0.41 7.09
CA ILE A 325 -6.51 0.24 7.04
C ILE A 325 -5.49 -0.41 7.99
N SER A 326 -5.84 -1.53 8.60
CA SER A 326 -4.98 -2.22 9.57
C SER A 326 -5.06 -3.74 9.39
N LEU A 327 -6.01 -4.43 10.03
CA LEU A 327 -6.11 -5.89 9.94
C LEU A 327 -6.38 -6.45 8.53
N GLY A 328 -7.23 -5.80 7.74
CA GLY A 328 -7.53 -6.17 6.36
C GLY A 328 -6.27 -6.24 5.49
N PRO A 329 -5.53 -5.12 5.32
CA PRO A 329 -4.28 -5.12 4.58
C PRO A 329 -3.22 -6.05 5.18
N ALA A 330 -3.13 -6.18 6.51
CA ALA A 330 -2.25 -7.15 7.16
C ALA A 330 -2.55 -8.60 6.71
N ARG A 331 -3.82 -9.00 6.69
CA ARG A 331 -4.25 -10.35 6.25
C ARG A 331 -3.96 -10.61 4.78
N ILE A 332 -4.21 -9.64 3.90
CA ILE A 332 -3.91 -9.76 2.46
C ILE A 332 -2.39 -9.97 2.25
N LEU A 333 -1.57 -9.24 3.01
CA LEU A 333 -0.11 -9.39 3.02
C LEU A 333 0.37 -10.63 3.77
N GLY A 334 -0.51 -11.42 4.38
CA GLY A 334 -0.20 -12.59 5.22
C GLY A 334 0.61 -12.26 6.48
N LEU A 335 0.44 -11.05 7.01
CA LEU A 335 1.00 -10.60 8.28
C LEU A 335 0.02 -10.93 9.39
N GLU A 336 0.16 -12.13 9.96
CA GLU A 336 -0.73 -12.61 11.04
C GLU A 336 -0.38 -12.03 12.42
N ASP A 337 0.75 -11.34 12.53
CA ASP A 337 1.30 -10.83 13.77
C ASP A 337 0.82 -9.42 14.13
N ARG A 338 -0.05 -8.78 13.34
CA ARG A 338 -0.44 -7.36 13.54
C ARG A 338 -1.83 -7.03 13.02
N GLY A 339 -2.24 -5.78 13.21
CA GLY A 339 -3.49 -5.22 12.69
C GLY A 339 -4.64 -5.15 13.70
N GLU A 340 -4.44 -5.71 14.89
CA GLU A 340 -5.36 -5.64 16.03
C GLU A 340 -4.59 -5.83 17.35
N PHE A 341 -5.22 -5.51 18.47
CA PHE A 341 -4.64 -5.72 19.79
C PHE A 341 -5.08 -7.05 20.38
N ARG A 342 -4.16 -8.03 20.39
CA ARG A 342 -4.28 -9.29 21.12
C ARG A 342 -2.95 -9.66 21.76
N PRO A 343 -2.94 -10.34 22.92
CA PRO A 343 -1.72 -10.82 23.53
C PRO A 343 -0.87 -11.63 22.56
N GLY A 344 0.43 -11.35 22.53
CA GLY A 344 1.41 -11.99 21.65
C GLY A 344 1.55 -11.34 20.27
N LEU A 345 0.60 -10.52 19.80
CA LEU A 345 0.74 -9.78 18.55
C LEU A 345 1.77 -8.65 18.68
N ARG A 346 2.37 -8.26 17.56
CA ARG A 346 3.30 -7.15 17.41
C ARG A 346 2.66 -5.86 17.94
N ALA A 347 3.40 -5.11 18.74
CA ALA A 347 2.96 -3.85 19.33
C ALA A 347 3.00 -2.70 18.31
N ASP A 348 2.09 -2.76 17.34
CA ASP A 348 1.84 -1.73 16.33
C ASP A 348 0.65 -0.87 16.74
N LEU A 349 0.88 0.41 17.04
CA LEU A 349 -0.18 1.33 17.46
C LEU A 349 0.00 2.74 16.91
N THR A 350 -1.11 3.46 16.87
CA THR A 350 -1.13 4.90 16.68
C THR A 350 -1.99 5.57 17.75
N VAL A 351 -1.54 6.74 18.22
CA VAL A 351 -2.24 7.55 19.23
C VAL A 351 -2.82 8.76 18.53
N ILE A 352 -4.11 8.99 18.74
CA ILE A 352 -4.89 10.04 18.06
C ILE A 352 -5.46 11.01 19.09
N ASP A 353 -5.30 12.30 18.80
CA ASP A 353 -6.08 13.34 19.46
C ASP A 353 -7.53 13.31 18.91
N PRO A 354 -8.54 12.96 19.72
CA PRO A 354 -9.91 12.83 19.25
C PRO A 354 -10.51 14.15 18.74
N ALA A 355 -10.07 15.31 19.26
CA ALA A 355 -10.59 16.61 18.87
C ALA A 355 -10.10 17.04 17.48
N SER A 356 -8.79 16.86 17.22
CA SER A 356 -8.18 17.28 15.96
C SER A 356 -8.04 16.17 14.92
N ARG A 357 -8.25 14.89 15.32
CA ARG A 357 -7.96 13.68 14.53
C ARG A 357 -6.51 13.60 14.05
N ARG A 358 -5.61 14.34 14.70
CA ARG A 358 -4.17 14.27 14.41
C ARG A 358 -3.58 13.03 15.05
N ILE A 359 -2.67 12.40 14.31
CA ILE A 359 -1.76 11.42 14.88
C ILE A 359 -0.77 12.19 15.73
N VAL A 360 -0.60 11.77 16.99
CA VAL A 360 0.34 12.36 17.95
C VAL A 360 1.42 11.39 18.40
N ALA A 361 1.24 10.10 18.15
CA ALA A 361 2.31 9.10 18.23
C ALA A 361 2.04 7.91 17.30
N THR A 362 3.12 7.27 16.87
CA THR A 362 3.12 6.04 16.08
C THR A 362 4.23 5.13 16.60
N MET A 363 3.91 3.85 16.76
CA MET A 363 4.83 2.87 17.28
C MET A 363 4.74 1.60 16.45
N ALA A 364 5.89 1.13 15.96
CA ALA A 364 6.02 -0.06 15.14
C ALA A 364 6.83 -1.12 15.90
N GLY A 365 6.20 -2.24 16.24
CA GLY A 365 6.79 -3.33 17.02
C GLY A 365 7.36 -2.87 18.36
N GLY A 366 6.64 -2.01 19.09
CA GLY A 366 7.07 -1.48 20.38
C GLY A 366 8.14 -0.38 20.31
N ARG A 367 8.48 0.13 19.13
CA ARG A 367 9.47 1.20 18.92
C ARG A 367 8.79 2.46 18.38
N ILE A 368 9.14 3.62 18.94
CA ILE A 368 8.52 4.90 18.56
C ILE A 368 9.10 5.38 17.23
N SER A 369 8.30 5.37 16.16
CA SER A 369 8.69 5.97 14.86
C SER A 369 8.28 7.44 14.73
N TYR A 370 7.25 7.86 15.48
CA TYR A 370 6.82 9.25 15.54
C TYR A 370 6.19 9.57 16.89
N MET A 371 6.48 10.75 17.45
CA MET A 371 5.81 11.24 18.66
C MET A 371 5.93 12.75 18.76
N THR A 372 4.87 13.43 19.19
CA THR A 372 4.86 14.89 19.30
C THR A 372 3.94 15.41 20.40
N GLY A 373 4.08 16.69 20.73
CA GLY A 373 3.17 17.43 21.61
C GLY A 373 3.13 16.91 23.04
N ALA A 374 1.96 17.04 23.67
CA ALA A 374 1.76 16.66 25.07
C ALA A 374 1.99 15.16 25.32
N VAL A 375 1.68 14.30 24.34
CA VAL A 375 1.97 12.85 24.44
C VAL A 375 3.47 12.62 24.62
N ALA A 376 4.33 13.30 23.86
CA ALA A 376 5.79 13.17 24.01
C ALA A 376 6.26 13.51 25.43
N ALA A 377 5.73 14.57 26.04
CA ALA A 377 6.06 14.94 27.41
C ALA A 377 5.66 13.85 28.42
N ARG A 378 4.51 13.19 28.22
CA ARG A 378 4.05 12.10 29.09
C ARG A 378 4.91 10.83 28.99
N PHE A 379 5.60 10.62 27.87
CA PHE A 379 6.54 9.52 27.70
C PHE A 379 7.94 9.82 28.25
N ILE A 380 8.29 11.07 28.53
CA ILE A 380 9.60 11.46 29.07
C ILE A 380 9.57 11.51 30.61
N ASN A 381 8.46 11.99 31.17
CA ASN A 381 8.19 12.01 32.61
C ASN A 381 7.83 10.60 33.11
#